data_AF-A0A803K9Q3-F1
#
_entry.id   AF-A0A803K9Q3-F1
#
_cell.length_a   1.000
_cell.length_b   1.000
_cell.length_c   1.000
_cell.angle_alpha   90.00
_cell.angle_beta   90.00
_cell.angle_gamma   90.00
#
_symmetry.space_group_name_H-M   'P 1'
#
loop_
_entity.id
_entity.type
_entity.pdbx_description
1 polymer ?
#
loop_
_entity_poly.entity_id
_entity_poly.type
_entity_poly.pdbx_seq_one_letter_code
_entity_poly.pdbx_strand_id
1 'polypeptide(L)'
;MFAKATKNFLKDIDAGGDLIPVYSLNDSDKAHLLGVVAKTRRFWCWQKPKYHFSSCSCTLSDIMTEDKEIKPVVVESEFVKYEGTFGDVIKGNIGAEVGALQMNASGCGYVESQSSFGTLRKQEVDMQHLMKDVHDRLMLMKRR
;
A
#
# COMPACT_ATOMS: atom_id res chain seq x y z
N MET A 1 7.69 8.05 -9.67
CA MET A 1 8.46 6.83 -9.94
C MET A 1 8.25 5.77 -8.87
N PHE A 2 8.59 6.00 -7.59
CA PHE A 2 8.42 5.02 -6.50
C PHE A 2 7.03 4.37 -6.41
N ALA A 3 5.95 5.17 -6.37
CA ALA A 3 4.56 4.70 -6.39
C ALA A 3 4.24 3.71 -7.53
N LYS A 4 4.84 3.90 -8.71
CA LYS A 4 4.65 3.04 -9.88
C LYS A 4 5.44 1.74 -9.71
N ALA A 5 6.69 1.84 -9.23
CA ALA A 5 7.55 0.69 -8.96
C ALA A 5 6.94 -0.24 -7.90
N THR A 6 6.48 0.28 -6.75
CA THR A 6 5.88 -0.54 -5.69
C THR A 6 4.58 -1.19 -6.15
N LYS A 7 3.74 -0.45 -6.88
CA LYS A 7 2.51 -1.00 -7.46
C LYS A 7 2.79 -2.11 -8.47
N ASN A 8 3.79 -1.96 -9.33
CA ASN A 8 4.13 -2.98 -10.33
C ASN A 8 4.79 -4.19 -9.68
N PHE A 9 5.69 -3.98 -8.72
CA PHE A 9 6.24 -5.05 -7.90
C PHE A 9 5.15 -5.91 -7.27
N LEU A 10 4.18 -5.30 -6.59
CA LEU A 10 3.08 -6.07 -6.01
C LEU A 10 2.19 -6.78 -7.03
N LYS A 11 2.05 -6.26 -8.25
CA LYS A 11 1.35 -7.01 -9.31
C LYS A 11 2.09 -8.30 -9.68
N ASP A 12 3.42 -8.27 -9.66
CA ASP A 12 4.23 -9.43 -10.06
C ASP A 12 4.35 -10.46 -8.94
N ILE A 13 4.46 -10.01 -7.68
CA ILE A 13 4.71 -10.89 -6.52
C ILE A 13 3.48 -11.28 -5.71
N ASP A 14 2.40 -10.49 -5.79
CA ASP A 14 1.17 -10.68 -4.99
C ASP A 14 -0.07 -10.34 -5.83
N ALA A 15 -0.14 -10.98 -7.01
CA ALA A 15 -1.20 -10.75 -7.98
C ALA A 15 -2.59 -11.09 -7.40
N GLY A 16 -3.33 -10.06 -6.98
CA GLY A 16 -4.67 -10.22 -6.39
C GLY A 16 -4.67 -10.59 -4.92
N GLY A 17 -3.50 -10.55 -4.25
CA GLY A 17 -3.43 -10.70 -2.80
C GLY A 17 -3.72 -9.39 -2.05
N ASP A 18 -3.34 -9.40 -0.77
CA ASP A 18 -3.71 -8.37 0.19
C ASP A 18 -2.56 -7.38 0.50
N LEU A 19 -1.39 -7.53 -0.13
CA LEU A 19 -0.31 -6.56 0.04
C LEU A 19 -0.73 -5.19 -0.49
N ILE A 20 -0.49 -4.17 0.33
CA ILE A 20 -0.85 -2.78 0.01
C ILE A 20 0.43 -2.05 -0.39
N PRO A 21 0.49 -1.45 -1.60
CA PRO A 21 1.68 -0.72 -2.02
C PRO A 21 1.81 0.58 -1.22
N VAL A 22 3.01 0.84 -0.72
CA VAL A 22 3.37 2.16 -0.19
C VAL A 22 3.70 3.07 -1.38
N TYR A 23 3.03 4.22 -1.45
CA TYR A 23 3.14 5.13 -2.59
C TYR A 23 4.18 6.23 -2.41
N SER A 24 4.61 6.51 -1.18
CA SER A 24 5.55 7.56 -0.82
C SER A 24 6.72 6.99 -0.02
N LEU A 25 7.94 7.35 -0.38
CA LEU A 25 9.13 7.00 0.42
C LEU A 25 9.00 7.52 1.86
N ASN A 26 8.49 8.73 2.04
CA ASN A 26 8.28 9.33 3.37
C ASN A 26 7.18 8.65 4.20
N ASP A 27 6.32 7.84 3.57
CA ASP A 27 5.35 7.01 4.29
C ASP A 27 5.90 5.61 4.58
N SER A 28 6.98 5.19 3.90
CA SER A 28 7.62 3.89 4.12
C SER A 28 8.14 3.75 5.54
N ASP A 29 8.79 4.79 6.07
CA ASP A 29 9.33 4.79 7.44
C ASP A 29 8.23 4.74 8.51
N LYS A 30 6.98 5.07 8.13
CA LYS A 30 5.83 5.06 9.01
C LYS A 30 5.10 3.71 8.98
N ALA A 31 5.36 2.86 7.98
CA ALA A 31 4.80 1.53 7.87
C ALA A 31 5.61 0.54 8.73
N HIS A 32 5.44 0.62 10.05
CA HIS A 32 6.09 -0.27 11.01
C HIS A 32 5.18 -1.44 11.41
N LEU A 33 5.79 -2.54 11.87
CA LEU A 33 5.07 -3.70 12.38
C LEU A 33 4.18 -3.29 13.56
N LEU A 34 2.98 -3.86 13.60
CA LEU A 34 1.93 -3.53 14.59
C LEU A 34 1.48 -2.06 14.56
N GLY A 35 1.86 -1.27 13.55
CA GLY A 35 1.38 0.10 13.35
C GLY A 35 -0.08 0.12 12.94
N VAL A 36 -0.85 1.03 13.52
CA VAL A 36 -2.28 1.20 13.20
C VAL A 36 -2.44 2.23 12.10
N VAL A 37 -3.19 1.89 11.05
CA VAL A 37 -3.40 2.77 9.89
C VAL A 37 -4.86 3.13 9.71
N ALA A 38 -5.11 4.36 9.29
CA ALA A 38 -6.47 4.79 8.93
C ALA A 38 -6.81 4.32 7.51
N LYS A 39 -7.94 3.62 7.38
CA LYS A 39 -8.49 3.20 6.09
C LYS A 39 -9.60 4.16 5.64
N THR A 40 -9.43 4.76 4.47
CA THR A 40 -10.45 5.61 3.85
C THR A 40 -11.59 4.74 3.34
N ARG A 41 -12.82 5.06 3.78
CA ARG A 41 -14.03 4.37 3.32
C ARG A 41 -14.24 4.63 1.82
N ARG A 42 -14.65 3.59 1.10
CA ARG A 42 -14.97 3.70 -0.32
C ARG A 42 -16.31 4.41 -0.46
N PHE A 43 -16.37 5.46 -1.28
CA PHE A 43 -17.66 6.05 -1.67
C PHE A 43 -18.31 5.25 -2.80
N TRP A 44 -17.52 4.64 -3.67
CA TRP A 44 -17.96 3.80 -4.79
C TRP A 44 -17.30 2.42 -4.79
N CYS A 45 -18.03 1.36 -5.15
CA CYS A 45 -17.54 -0.03 -5.15
C CYS A 45 -16.28 -0.22 -6.01
N TRP A 46 -16.13 0.57 -7.07
CA TRP A 46 -14.99 0.57 -8.00
C TRP A 46 -13.74 1.26 -7.44
N GLN A 47 -13.88 2.07 -6.39
CA GLN A 47 -12.74 2.77 -5.79
C GLN A 47 -11.93 1.80 -4.92
N LYS A 48 -10.61 1.74 -5.16
CA LYS A 48 -9.70 1.06 -4.24
C LYS A 48 -9.61 1.84 -2.92
N PRO A 49 -9.62 1.16 -1.76
CA PRO A 49 -9.49 1.82 -0.47
C PRO A 49 -8.07 2.38 -0.36
N LYS A 50 -7.94 3.53 0.29
CA LYS A 50 -6.65 4.16 0.57
C LYS A 50 -6.31 4.00 2.04
N TYR A 51 -5.03 3.81 2.31
CA TYR A 51 -4.49 3.67 3.66
C TYR A 51 -3.58 4.87 3.92
N HIS A 52 -3.80 5.55 5.03
CA HIS A 52 -3.04 6.74 5.41
C HIS A 52 -2.15 6.40 6.61
N PHE A 53 -0.87 6.13 6.33
CA PHE A 53 0.15 5.81 7.33
C PHE A 53 0.50 7.00 8.22
N SER A 54 0.36 8.23 7.72
CA SER A 54 0.63 9.45 8.48
C SER A 54 -0.47 9.84 9.46
N SER A 55 -1.64 9.21 9.42
CA SER A 55 -2.82 9.66 10.18
C SER A 55 -2.92 9.08 11.59
N CYS A 56 -2.28 7.95 11.89
CA CYS A 56 -2.06 7.49 13.26
C CYS A 56 -0.58 7.15 13.43
N SER A 57 0.09 7.85 14.34
CA SER A 57 1.45 7.53 14.79
C SER A 57 1.40 6.59 16.01
N CYS A 58 0.48 5.63 15.99
CA CYS A 58 0.16 4.78 17.11
C CYS A 58 0.36 3.30 16.75
N THR A 59 0.85 2.54 17.72
CA THR A 59 1.02 1.08 17.63
C THR A 59 -0.18 0.36 18.23
N LEU A 60 -0.27 -0.94 17.98
CA LEU A 60 -1.26 -1.81 18.61
C LEU A 60 -1.19 -1.79 20.15
N SER A 61 0.01 -1.64 20.72
CA SER A 61 0.21 -1.52 22.17
C SER A 61 -0.43 -0.25 22.72
N ASP A 62 -0.30 0.88 22.01
CA ASP A 62 -0.80 2.19 22.47
C ASP A 62 -2.34 2.26 22.57
N ILE A 63 -3.04 1.33 21.92
CA ILE A 63 -4.50 1.26 21.94
C ILE A 63 -5.04 0.21 22.91
N MET A 64 -4.18 -0.44 23.70
CA MET A 64 -4.56 -1.42 24.73
C MET A 64 -4.56 -0.79 26.12
N THR A 65 -5.40 -1.30 27.02
CA THR A 65 -5.52 -0.79 28.40
C THR A 65 -4.32 -1.13 29.26
N GLU A 66 -3.58 -2.17 28.89
CA GLU A 66 -2.36 -2.57 29.56
C GLU A 66 -1.16 -1.83 28.96
N ASP A 67 -0.40 -1.13 29.80
CA ASP A 67 0.83 -0.42 29.42
C ASP A 67 2.03 -1.38 29.17
N LYS A 68 1.73 -2.65 28.87
CA LYS A 68 2.74 -3.67 28.59
C LYS A 68 3.02 -3.67 27.09
N GLU A 69 4.25 -3.39 26.71
CA GLU A 69 4.69 -3.49 25.32
C GLU A 69 4.41 -4.89 24.73
N ILE A 70 3.82 -4.94 23.53
CA ILE A 70 3.71 -6.18 22.74
C ILE A 70 5.05 -6.39 22.04
N LYS A 71 5.71 -7.52 22.31
CA LYS A 71 6.96 -7.90 21.66
C LYS A 71 6.67 -8.97 20.61
N PRO A 72 6.40 -8.59 19.35
CA PRO A 72 6.10 -9.56 18.32
C PRO A 72 7.32 -10.44 18.07
N VAL A 73 7.09 -11.74 17.92
CA VAL A 73 8.08 -12.63 17.34
C VAL A 73 8.11 -12.35 15.84
N VAL A 74 9.22 -11.79 15.37
CA VAL A 74 9.41 -11.42 13.96
C VAL A 74 10.34 -12.43 13.31
N VAL A 75 9.87 -13.04 12.22
CA VAL A 75 10.68 -13.91 11.37
C VAL A 75 11.15 -13.07 10.19
N GLU A 76 12.46 -12.98 10.01
CA GLU A 76 13.07 -12.30 8.87
C GLU A 76 13.65 -13.34 7.91
N SER A 77 13.29 -13.25 6.63
CA SER A 77 13.81 -14.13 5.59
C SER A 77 14.26 -13.33 4.37
N GLU A 78 15.13 -13.92 3.57
CA GLU A 78 15.32 -13.46 2.19
C GLU A 78 14.00 -13.66 1.43
N PHE A 79 13.66 -12.70 0.57
CA PHE A 79 12.36 -12.71 -0.13
C PHE A 79 12.54 -12.85 -1.63
N VAL A 80 13.06 -11.83 -2.29
CA VAL A 80 13.23 -11.85 -3.75
C VAL A 80 14.21 -10.77 -4.20
N LYS A 81 15.00 -11.04 -5.23
CA LYS A 81 15.70 -9.99 -5.98
C LYS A 81 14.79 -9.49 -7.10
N TYR A 82 14.49 -8.19 -7.12
CA TYR A 82 13.54 -7.62 -8.07
C TYR A 82 14.15 -6.54 -8.96
N GLU A 83 14.06 -6.79 -10.27
CA GLU A 83 14.37 -5.88 -11.36
C GLU A 83 13.25 -6.01 -12.40
N GLY A 84 12.61 -4.91 -12.78
CA GLY A 84 11.48 -4.92 -13.72
C GLY A 84 11.49 -3.72 -14.66
N THR A 85 11.05 -3.95 -15.89
CA THR A 85 10.85 -2.91 -16.90
C THR A 85 9.38 -2.82 -17.25
N PHE A 86 8.81 -1.61 -17.18
CA PHE A 86 7.38 -1.36 -17.30
C PHE A 86 7.09 -0.29 -18.35
N GLY A 87 6.54 -0.71 -19.48
CA GLY A 87 5.96 0.16 -20.49
C GLY A 87 4.50 0.50 -20.17
N ASP A 88 4.07 1.73 -20.47
CA ASP A 88 2.67 2.15 -20.40
C ASP A 88 2.32 2.98 -21.63
N VAL A 89 1.12 2.76 -22.19
CA VAL A 89 0.64 3.45 -23.38
C VAL A 89 -0.52 4.35 -22.96
N ILE A 90 -0.31 5.66 -23.03
CA ILE A 90 -1.33 6.67 -22.75
C ILE A 90 -2.00 7.05 -24.07
N LYS A 91 -3.27 6.71 -24.23
CA LYS A 91 -4.10 7.13 -25.38
C LYS A 91 -5.21 8.07 -24.91
N GLY A 92 -5.38 9.19 -25.59
CA GLY A 92 -6.46 10.14 -25.37
C GLY A 92 -7.11 10.52 -26.69
N ASN A 93 -8.43 10.60 -26.72
CA ASN A 93 -9.18 11.09 -27.88
C ASN A 93 -10.23 12.07 -27.38
N ILE A 94 -10.31 13.25 -28.00
CA ILE A 94 -11.30 14.29 -27.71
C ILE A 94 -11.98 14.63 -29.03
N GLY A 95 -13.30 14.49 -29.05
CA GLY A 95 -14.15 14.90 -30.17
C GLY A 95 -15.05 16.07 -29.75
N ALA A 96 -15.25 17.02 -30.65
CA ALA A 96 -16.21 18.10 -30.52
C ALA A 96 -17.01 18.27 -31.81
N GLU A 97 -18.31 18.48 -31.68
CA GLU A 97 -19.23 18.70 -32.79
C GLU A 97 -19.87 20.10 -32.62
N VAL A 98 -19.69 20.96 -33.63
CA VAL A 98 -20.29 22.31 -33.67
C VAL A 98 -20.97 22.47 -35.03
N GLY A 99 -22.29 22.29 -35.06
CA GLY A 99 -23.06 22.33 -36.30
C GLY A 99 -22.66 21.19 -37.26
N ALA A 100 -22.25 21.52 -38.49
CA ALA A 100 -21.78 20.55 -39.47
C ALA A 100 -20.27 20.21 -39.35
N LEU A 101 -19.55 20.83 -38.40
CA LEU A 101 -18.13 20.62 -38.19
C LEU A 101 -17.91 19.59 -37.08
N GLN A 102 -17.23 18.49 -37.42
CA GLN A 102 -16.74 17.49 -36.48
C GLN A 102 -15.22 17.63 -36.37
N MET A 103 -14.73 17.89 -35.15
CA MET A 103 -13.31 18.01 -34.84
C MET A 103 -12.90 16.89 -33.90
N ASN A 104 -11.96 16.05 -34.33
CA ASN A 104 -11.40 14.97 -33.53
C ASN A 104 -9.90 15.19 -33.33
N ALA A 105 -9.44 15.16 -32.08
CA ALA A 105 -8.04 15.24 -31.70
C ALA A 105 -7.66 13.98 -30.90
N SER A 106 -6.78 13.17 -31.46
CA SER A 106 -6.26 11.96 -30.81
C SER A 106 -4.77 12.09 -30.52
N GLY A 107 -4.36 11.71 -29.31
CA GLY A 107 -2.96 11.62 -28.89
C GLY A 107 -2.64 10.22 -28.36
N CYS A 108 -1.46 9.69 -28.71
CA CYS A 108 -0.93 8.45 -28.18
C CYS A 108 0.52 8.68 -27.76
N GLY A 109 0.85 8.34 -26.51
CA GLY A 109 2.20 8.38 -25.96
C GLY A 109 2.58 7.03 -25.36
N TYR A 110 3.85 6.65 -25.48
CA TYR A 110 4.42 5.47 -24.83
C TYR A 110 5.46 5.92 -23.81
N VAL A 111 5.40 5.36 -22.61
CA VAL A 111 6.34 5.65 -21.52
C VAL A 111 6.87 4.34 -20.97
N GLU A 112 8.17 4.12 -21.13
CA GLU A 112 8.88 2.99 -20.54
C GLU A 112 9.62 3.41 -19.27
N SER A 113 9.57 2.57 -18.24
CA SER A 113 10.20 2.83 -16.95
C SER A 113 10.83 1.54 -16.42
N GLN A 114 12.14 1.56 -16.22
CA GLN A 114 12.85 0.52 -15.51
C GLN A 114 12.86 0.82 -14.00
N SER A 115 12.76 -0.20 -13.16
CA SER A 115 12.81 -0.07 -11.71
C SER A 115 13.42 -1.32 -11.09
N SER A 116 14.26 -1.14 -10.08
CA SER A 116 14.86 -2.22 -9.31
C SER A 116 14.72 -1.91 -7.82
N PHE A 117 14.41 -2.94 -7.04
CA PHE A 117 14.48 -2.89 -5.58
C PHE A 117 15.68 -3.65 -5.03
N GLY A 118 16.52 -4.24 -5.89
CA GLY A 118 17.61 -5.11 -5.47
C GLY A 118 17.10 -6.36 -4.75
N THR A 119 17.88 -6.88 -3.81
CA THR A 119 17.51 -8.02 -2.97
C THR A 119 16.68 -7.55 -1.79
N LEU A 120 15.43 -7.97 -1.76
CA LEU A 120 14.49 -7.68 -0.68
C LEU A 120 14.51 -8.77 0.39
N ARG A 121 14.37 -8.33 1.64
CA ARG A 121 14.10 -9.17 2.80
C ARG A 121 12.66 -8.95 3.23
N LYS A 122 12.05 -9.97 3.81
CA LYS A 122 10.67 -9.93 4.31
C LYS A 122 10.70 -10.16 5.81
N GLN A 123 9.92 -9.36 6.52
CA GLN A 123 9.68 -9.50 7.95
C GLN A 123 8.20 -9.84 8.16
N GLU A 124 7.95 -10.94 8.87
CA GLU A 124 6.60 -11.41 9.18
C GLU A 124 6.45 -11.58 10.68
N VAL A 125 5.30 -11.20 11.20
CA VAL A 125 4.96 -11.42 12.61
C VAL A 125 4.33 -12.79 12.75
N ASP A 126 4.79 -13.56 13.75
CA ASP A 126 4.12 -14.79 14.16
C ASP A 126 2.75 -14.45 14.73
N MET A 127 1.72 -14.66 13.91
CA MET A 127 0.33 -14.37 14.30
C MET A 127 -0.15 -15.27 15.43
N GLN A 128 0.36 -16.49 15.58
CA GLN A 128 -0.07 -17.38 16.66
C GLN A 128 0.44 -16.87 18.00
N HIS A 129 1.70 -16.42 18.07
CA HIS A 129 2.25 -15.80 19.26
C HIS A 129 1.55 -14.47 19.57
N LEU A 130 1.37 -13.62 18.55
CA LEU A 130 0.71 -12.33 18.70
C LEU A 130 -0.71 -12.48 19.25
N MET A 131 -1.51 -13.41 18.69
CA MET A 131 -2.89 -13.61 19.13
C MET A 131 -2.98 -14.11 20.58
N LYS A 132 -2.03 -14.92 21.04
CA LYS A 132 -1.94 -15.34 22.45
C LYS A 132 -1.59 -14.16 23.36
N ASP A 133 -0.65 -13.32 22.95
CA ASP A 133 -0.20 -12.17 23.74
C ASP A 133 -1.29 -11.11 23.94
N VAL A 134 -2.20 -10.97 22.98
CA VAL A 134 -3.27 -9.95 22.99
C VAL A 134 -4.63 -10.49 23.42
N HIS A 135 -4.78 -11.81 23.59
CA HIS A 135 -6.08 -12.45 23.83
C HIS A 135 -6.85 -11.87 25.02
N ASP A 136 -6.14 -11.68 26.14
CA ASP A 136 -6.72 -11.22 27.40
C ASP A 136 -6.67 -9.70 27.57
N ARG A 137 -6.11 -8.97 26.60
CA ARG A 137 -5.91 -7.52 26.70
C ARG A 137 -7.15 -6.78 26.21
N LEU A 138 -7.59 -5.78 26.97
CA LEU A 138 -8.70 -4.91 26.58
C LEU A 138 -8.20 -3.73 25.74
N MET A 139 -9.06 -3.22 24.85
CA MET A 139 -8.77 -2.01 24.07
C MET A 139 -9.17 -0.75 24.85
N LEU A 140 -8.34 0.29 24.78
CA LEU A 140 -8.65 1.63 25.26
C LEU A 140 -9.71 2.27 24.37
N MET A 141 -10.97 2.25 24.81
CA MET A 141 -12.03 2.98 24.14
C MET A 141 -12.07 4.44 24.62
N LYS A 142 -11.31 5.32 23.96
CA LYS A 142 -11.38 6.76 24.20
C LYS A 142 -12.54 7.35 23.38
N ARG A 143 -13.68 7.65 24.02
CA ARG A 143 -14.76 8.41 23.37
C ARG A 143 -14.26 9.84 23.11
N ARG A 144 -14.28 10.27 21.84
CA ARG A 144 -14.16 11.69 21.48
C ARG A 144 -15.49 12.39 21.72
#